data_AF-A0A2X3EKB7-F1
#
_entry.id   AF-A0A2X3EKB7-F1
#
_cell.length_a   1.000
_cell.length_b   1.000
_cell.length_c   1.000
_cell.angle_alpha   90.00
_cell.angle_beta   90.00
_cell.angle_gamma   90.00
#
_symmetry.space_group_name_H-M   'P 1'
#
loop_
_entity.id
_entity.type
_entity.pdbx_description
1 polymer ?
#
loop_
_entity_poly.entity_id
_entity_poly.type
_entity_poly.pdbx_seq_one_letter_code
_entity_poly.pdbx_strand_id
1 'polypeptide(L)'
;MNRTKPRLTPDEMDSVSHSLKLRFEAIGWKLPLYVWSLYEGGNEKNGRITQPVGCLLPAGCTPQIVAEQFTALASLLIEQGIQQICGQPQHNFLLALADQLTREAEAVGGTVIDTA
;
A
#
# COMPACT_ATOMS: atom_id res chain seq x y z
N MET A 1 29.82 -11.12 5.94
CA MET A 1 29.14 -10.68 7.19
C MET A 1 27.83 -10.00 6.81
N ASN A 2 26.71 -10.73 6.86
CA ASN A 2 25.38 -10.17 6.65
C ASN A 2 24.93 -9.49 7.94
N ARG A 3 24.90 -8.15 7.97
CA ARG A 3 24.22 -7.42 9.04
C ARG A 3 22.72 -7.53 8.79
N THR A 4 22.03 -8.40 9.51
CA THR A 4 20.58 -8.35 9.65
C THR A 4 20.23 -7.07 10.39
N LYS A 5 19.74 -6.05 9.67
CA LYS A 5 19.09 -4.90 10.31
C LYS A 5 17.87 -5.45 11.07
N PRO A 6 17.69 -5.14 12.36
CA PRO A 6 16.47 -5.54 13.06
C PRO A 6 15.28 -4.94 12.31
N ARG A 7 14.37 -5.81 11.84
CA ARG A 7 13.07 -5.37 11.33
C ARG A 7 12.17 -5.20 12.54
N LEU A 8 11.55 -4.03 12.67
CA LEU A 8 10.50 -3.80 13.66
C LEU A 8 9.38 -4.80 13.41
N THR A 9 8.90 -5.43 14.47
CA THR A 9 7.71 -6.29 14.38
C THR A 9 6.47 -5.43 14.11
N PRO A 10 5.37 -6.02 13.60
CA PRO A 10 4.11 -5.29 13.42
C PRO A 10 3.63 -4.64 14.72
N ASP A 11 3.74 -5.34 15.84
CA ASP A 11 3.33 -4.84 17.16
C ASP A 11 4.21 -3.68 17.65
N GLU A 12 5.53 -3.74 17.39
CA GLU A 12 6.44 -2.64 17.69
C GLU A 12 6.13 -1.40 16.84
N MET A 13 5.80 -1.60 15.56
CA MET A 13 5.41 -0.52 14.65
C MET A 13 4.10 0.13 15.08
N ASP A 14 3.11 -0.66 15.49
CA ASP A 14 1.83 -0.16 15.99
C ASP A 14 2.00 0.63 17.28
N SER A 15 2.77 0.08 18.24
CA SER A 15 3.09 0.75 19.51
C SER A 15 3.80 2.10 19.30
N VAL A 16 4.76 2.18 18.38
CA VAL A 16 5.45 3.43 18.02
C VAL A 16 4.49 4.41 17.37
N SER A 17 3.66 3.95 16.42
CA SER A 17 2.68 4.77 15.72
C SER A 17 1.65 5.35 16.69
N HIS A 18 1.17 4.54 17.63
CA HIS A 18 0.25 4.95 18.68
C HIS A 18 0.89 5.98 19.63
N SER A 19 2.12 5.73 20.06
CA SER A 19 2.88 6.65 20.93
C SER A 19 3.13 8.00 20.27
N LEU A 20 3.43 8.02 18.97
CA LEU A 20 3.60 9.24 18.20
C LEU A 20 2.27 10.00 18.06
N LYS A 21 1.18 9.29 17.75
CA LYS A 21 -0.16 9.90 17.67
C LYS A 21 -0.50 10.64 18.96
N LEU A 22 -0.36 10.00 20.12
CA LEU A 22 -0.68 10.60 21.43
C LEU A 22 0.12 11.89 21.70
N ARG A 23 1.42 11.89 21.36
CA ARG A 23 2.27 13.08 21.54
C ARG A 23 1.88 14.22 20.61
N PHE A 24 1.51 13.91 19.36
CA PHE A 24 1.07 14.91 18.40
C PHE A 24 -0.30 15.50 18.80
N GLU A 25 -1.21 14.68 19.30
CA GLU A 25 -2.49 15.15 19.83
C GLU A 25 -2.29 16.09 21.04
N ALA A 26 -1.33 15.79 21.92
CA ALA A 26 -1.02 16.65 23.08
C ALA A 26 -0.53 18.06 22.68
N ILE A 27 0.04 18.23 21.49
CA ILE A 27 0.46 19.53 20.94
C ILE A 27 -0.56 20.12 19.95
N GLY A 28 -1.74 19.51 19.84
CA GLY A 28 -2.82 19.95 18.94
C GLY A 28 -2.54 19.71 17.46
N TRP A 29 -1.60 18.83 17.11
CA TRP A 29 -1.23 18.52 15.73
C TRP A 29 -1.76 17.14 15.31
N LYS A 30 -2.20 17.01 14.06
CA LYS A 30 -2.51 15.71 13.46
C LYS A 30 -1.23 15.15 12.85
N LEU A 31 -0.81 13.95 13.27
CA LEU A 31 0.35 13.25 12.69
C LEU A 31 0.01 12.71 11.30
N PRO A 32 0.65 13.17 10.21
CA PRO A 32 0.52 12.52 8.91
C PRO A 32 1.45 11.29 8.88
N LEU A 33 0.87 10.09 8.95
CA LEU A 33 1.62 8.84 8.84
C LEU A 33 1.66 8.38 7.38
N TYR A 34 2.87 8.24 6.82
CA TYR A 34 3.08 7.69 5.48
C TYR A 34 3.73 6.31 5.59
N VAL A 35 3.04 5.28 5.14
CA VAL A 35 3.54 3.90 5.14
C VAL A 35 4.05 3.54 3.75
N TRP A 36 5.24 2.95 3.68
CA TRP A 36 5.86 2.49 2.44
C TRP A 36 6.14 1.00 2.55
N SER A 37 5.66 0.22 1.58
CA SER A 37 6.04 -1.18 1.42
C SER A 37 7.06 -1.28 0.29
N LEU A 38 8.24 -1.82 0.60
CA LEU A 38 9.26 -2.10 -0.41
C LEU A 38 9.03 -3.52 -0.94
N TYR A 39 8.68 -3.62 -2.21
CA TYR A 39 8.51 -4.90 -2.88
C TYR A 39 9.86 -5.39 -3.41
N GLU A 40 10.50 -6.33 -2.69
CA GLU A 40 11.80 -6.92 -3.06
C GLU A 40 11.67 -8.00 -4.15
N GLY A 41 10.45 -8.44 -4.49
CA GLY A 41 10.18 -9.52 -5.45
C GLY A 41 10.10 -9.10 -6.92
N GLY A 42 10.40 -7.84 -7.24
CA GLY A 42 10.35 -7.35 -8.61
C GLY A 42 11.43 -8.03 -9.46
N ASN A 43 11.11 -8.46 -10.67
CA ASN A 43 12.11 -8.89 -11.66
C ASN A 43 12.97 -7.68 -12.08
N GLU A 44 13.90 -7.25 -11.23
CA GLU A 44 14.82 -6.13 -11.49
C GLU A 44 15.66 -6.36 -12.75
N LYS A 45 15.78 -7.63 -13.16
CA LYS A 45 16.53 -8.07 -14.35
C LYS A 45 15.88 -7.71 -15.70
N ASN A 46 14.62 -7.29 -15.73
CA ASN A 46 13.90 -6.98 -16.98
C ASN A 46 13.80 -5.48 -17.30
N GLY A 47 14.67 -4.62 -16.74
CA GLY A 47 14.64 -3.18 -17.03
C GLY A 47 13.43 -2.46 -16.44
N ARG A 48 12.88 -2.99 -15.34
CA ARG A 48 11.66 -2.49 -14.68
C ARG A 48 11.73 -0.98 -14.42
N ILE A 49 10.69 -0.27 -14.83
CA ILE A 49 10.48 1.12 -14.42
C ILE A 49 10.25 1.16 -12.91
N THR A 50 11.19 1.75 -12.19
CA THR A 50 11.14 1.84 -10.73
C THR A 50 10.34 3.08 -10.36
N GLN A 51 9.04 2.91 -10.16
CA GLN A 51 8.13 4.00 -9.78
C GLN A 51 7.53 3.78 -8.38
N PRO A 52 7.46 4.83 -7.54
CA PRO A 52 6.67 4.79 -6.34
C PRO A 52 5.19 4.83 -6.73
N VAL A 53 4.39 3.96 -6.11
CA VAL A 53 2.95 3.90 -6.30
C VAL A 53 2.29 3.76 -4.95
N GLY A 54 1.22 4.52 -4.74
CA GLY A 54 0.55 4.60 -3.45
C GLY A 54 -0.66 5.52 -3.50
N CYS A 55 -1.37 5.57 -2.39
CA CYS A 55 -2.56 6.40 -2.20
C CYS A 55 -2.53 7.04 -0.81
N LEU A 56 -3.30 8.12 -0.64
CA LEU A 56 -3.46 8.76 0.65
C LEU A 56 -4.71 8.20 1.34
N LEU A 57 -4.55 7.75 2.59
CA LEU A 57 -5.67 7.34 3.42
C LEU A 57 -6.12 8.51 4.30
N PRO A 58 -7.40 8.89 4.29
CA PRO A 58 -7.89 9.95 5.15
C PRO A 58 -7.86 9.55 6.63
N ALA A 59 -7.88 10.55 7.52
CA ALA A 59 -8.01 10.32 8.95
C ALA A 59 -9.36 9.66 9.26
N GLY A 60 -9.37 8.62 10.11
CA GLY A 60 -10.58 7.86 10.42
C GLY A 60 -11.00 6.91 9.30
N CYS A 61 -10.04 6.41 8.52
CA CYS A 61 -10.28 5.47 7.43
C CYS A 61 -11.08 4.25 7.92
N THR A 62 -12.23 4.00 7.33
CA THR A 62 -13.01 2.77 7.52
C THR A 62 -12.53 1.71 6.53
N PRO A 63 -12.80 0.41 6.79
CA PRO A 63 -12.53 -0.63 5.80
C PRO A 63 -13.10 -0.30 4.41
N GLN A 64 -14.29 0.30 4.36
CA GLN A 64 -14.90 0.76 3.11
C GLN A 64 -14.05 1.80 2.37
N ILE A 65 -13.58 2.84 3.08
CA ILE A 65 -12.75 3.89 2.47
C ILE A 65 -11.41 3.32 1.99
N VAL A 66 -10.84 2.36 2.72
CA VAL A 66 -9.62 1.65 2.29
C VAL A 66 -9.88 0.88 0.99
N ALA A 67 -10.99 0.13 0.92
CA ALA A 67 -11.36 -0.63 -0.27
C ALA A 67 -11.58 0.29 -1.50
N GLU A 68 -12.27 1.41 -1.31
CA GLU A 68 -12.46 2.44 -2.36
C GLU A 68 -11.12 2.99 -2.83
N GLN A 69 -10.24 3.34 -1.91
CA GLN A 69 -8.94 3.92 -2.23
C GLN A 69 -8.02 2.92 -2.94
N PHE A 70 -8.09 1.64 -2.59
CA PHE A 70 -7.36 0.56 -3.26
C PHE A 70 -7.92 0.30 -4.66
N THR A 71 -9.24 0.31 -4.83
CA THR A 71 -9.89 0.16 -6.13
C THR A 71 -9.52 1.31 -7.09
N ALA A 72 -9.51 2.54 -6.57
CA ALA A 72 -9.09 3.72 -7.32
C ALA A 72 -7.59 3.62 -7.71
N LEU A 73 -6.73 3.18 -6.79
CA LEU A 73 -5.32 2.96 -7.08
C LEU A 73 -5.13 1.86 -8.12
N ALA A 74 -5.82 0.73 -8.01
CA ALA A 74 -5.76 -0.36 -8.98
C ALA A 74 -6.13 0.12 -10.39
N SER A 75 -7.16 0.97 -10.52
CA SER A 75 -7.56 1.54 -11.80
C SER A 75 -6.46 2.40 -12.44
N LEU A 76 -5.80 3.26 -11.65
CA LEU A 76 -4.66 4.07 -12.11
C LEU A 76 -3.48 3.18 -12.54
N LEU A 77 -3.20 2.11 -11.78
CA LEU A 77 -2.14 1.16 -12.09
C LEU A 77 -2.41 0.35 -13.35
N ILE A 78 -3.68 0.02 -13.63
CA ILE A 78 -4.08 -0.67 -14.87
C ILE A 78 -3.78 0.22 -16.07
N GLU A 79 -4.22 1.49 -16.03
CA GLU A 79 -3.98 2.44 -17.11
C GLU A 79 -2.47 2.59 -17.39
N GLN A 80 -1.68 2.84 -16.35
CA GLN A 80 -0.23 2.95 -16.48
C GLN A 80 0.42 1.64 -16.93
N GLY A 81 -0.03 0.51 -16.40
CA GLY A 81 0.48 -0.81 -16.75
C GLY A 81 0.25 -1.15 -18.22
N ILE A 82 -0.94 -0.84 -18.76
CA ILE A 82 -1.25 -1.01 -20.18
C ILE A 82 -0.28 -0.20 -21.05
N GLN A 83 -0.04 1.08 -20.71
CA GLN A 83 0.91 1.91 -21.45
C GLN A 83 2.33 1.33 -21.42
N GLN A 84 2.74 0.75 -20.28
CA GLN A 84 4.06 0.14 -20.14
C GLN A 84 4.21 -1.14 -20.98
N ILE A 85 3.21 -2.03 -20.99
CA ILE A 85 3.27 -3.25 -21.79
C ILE A 85 3.19 -3.00 -23.30
N CYS A 86 2.50 -1.93 -23.72
CA CYS A 86 2.46 -1.52 -25.13
C CYS A 86 3.85 -1.12 -25.63
N GLY A 87 4.68 -0.49 -24.80
CA GLY A 87 6.07 -0.18 -25.12
C GLY A 87 7.01 -1.37 -24.97
N GLN A 88 6.86 -2.12 -23.87
CA GLN A 88 7.70 -3.27 -23.55
C GLN A 88 6.85 -4.35 -22.84
N PRO A 89 6.49 -5.47 -23.51
CA PRO A 89 5.60 -6.49 -22.97
C PRO A 89 6.05 -7.14 -21.66
N GLN A 90 7.32 -6.96 -21.29
CA GLN A 90 7.93 -7.46 -20.07
C GLN A 90 7.55 -6.65 -18.81
N HIS A 91 6.96 -5.46 -18.98
CA HIS A 91 6.59 -4.55 -17.90
C HIS A 91 5.18 -4.81 -17.32
N ASN A 92 4.92 -6.04 -16.89
CA ASN A 92 3.61 -6.44 -16.34
C ASN A 92 3.43 -6.16 -14.84
N PHE A 93 4.41 -5.55 -14.18
CA PHE A 93 4.42 -5.37 -12.73
C PHE A 93 3.22 -4.57 -12.21
N LEU A 94 2.88 -3.43 -12.85
CA LEU A 94 1.76 -2.61 -12.38
C LEU A 94 0.42 -3.33 -12.51
N LEU A 95 0.28 -4.19 -13.54
CA LEU A 95 -0.93 -5.00 -13.72
C LEU A 95 -1.04 -6.08 -12.64
N ALA A 96 0.07 -6.76 -12.33
CA ALA A 96 0.11 -7.74 -11.24
C ALA A 96 -0.17 -7.08 -9.87
N LEU A 97 0.35 -5.87 -9.65
CA LEU A 97 0.09 -5.10 -8.42
C LEU A 97 -1.37 -4.63 -8.34
N ALA A 98 -1.94 -4.15 -9.44
CA ALA A 98 -3.34 -3.76 -9.50
C ALA A 98 -4.28 -4.92 -9.17
N ASP A 99 -4.01 -6.09 -9.76
CA ASP A 99 -4.75 -7.33 -9.51
C ASP A 99 -4.68 -7.77 -8.04
N GLN A 100 -3.50 -7.66 -7.40
CA GLN A 100 -3.37 -7.89 -5.96
C GLN A 100 -4.19 -6.88 -5.14
N LEU A 101 -4.09 -5.59 -5.45
CA LEU A 101 -4.83 -4.54 -4.71
C LEU A 101 -6.34 -4.70 -4.82
N THR A 102 -6.86 -5.12 -5.96
CA THR A 102 -8.30 -5.41 -6.13
C THR A 102 -8.75 -6.54 -5.20
N ARG A 103 -7.98 -7.63 -5.11
CA ARG A 103 -8.30 -8.74 -4.18
C ARG A 103 -8.27 -8.31 -2.71
N GLU A 104 -7.28 -7.49 -2.32
CA GLU A 104 -7.19 -6.97 -0.96
C GLU A 104 -8.35 -6.01 -0.66
N ALA A 105 -8.77 -5.18 -1.63
CA ALA A 105 -9.93 -4.32 -1.47
C ALA A 105 -11.22 -5.11 -1.22
N GLU A 106 -11.42 -6.21 -1.95
CA GLU A 106 -12.54 -7.13 -1.74
C GLU A 106 -12.50 -7.79 -0.35
N ALA A 107 -11.32 -8.25 0.10
CA ALA A 107 -11.18 -8.85 1.42
C ALA A 107 -11.50 -7.86 2.56
N VAL A 108 -11.01 -6.62 2.44
CA VAL A 108 -11.24 -5.56 3.43
C VAL A 108 -12.70 -5.09 3.43
N GLY A 109 -13.33 -4.96 2.26
CA GLY A 109 -14.73 -4.57 2.12
C GLY A 109 -15.73 -5.69 2.48
N GLY A 110 -15.35 -6.95 2.30
CA GLY A 110 -16.21 -8.12 2.54
C GLY A 110 -16.36 -8.52 4.02
N THR A 111 -15.49 -8.03 4.91
CA THR A 111 -15.54 -8.40 6.34
C THR A 111 -16.79 -7.85 7.06
N VAL A 112 -17.54 -6.93 6.45
CA VAL A 112 -18.73 -6.29 7.05
C VAL A 112 -20.05 -7.04 6.77
N ILE A 113 -20.09 -7.95 5.78
CA ILE A 113 -21.35 -8.60 5.38
C ILE A 113 -21.71 -9.91 6.11
N ASP A 114 -20.84 -10.43 7.00
CA ASP A 114 -21.05 -11.72 7.69
C ASP A 114 -21.47 -11.58 9.17
N THR A 115 -22.01 -10.44 9.58
CA THR A 115 -22.61 -10.29 10.93
C THR A 115 -24.07 -9.85 10.84
N ALA A 116 -24.96 -10.78 10.51
CA ALA A 116 -26.41 -10.63 10.64
C ALA A 116 -27.04 -11.95 11.11
#